data_AF-A0A536KJB9-F1
#
_entry.id   AF-A0A536KJB9-F1
#
_cell.length_a   1.000
_cell.length_b   1.000
_cell.length_c   1.000
_cell.angle_alpha   90.00
_cell.angle_beta   90.00
_cell.angle_gamma   90.00
#
_symmetry.space_group_name_H-M   'P 1'
#
loop_
_entity.id
_entity.type
_entity.pdbx_description
1 polymer ?
#
loop_
_entity_poly.entity_id
_entity_poly.type
_entity_poly.pdbx_seq_one_letter_code
_entity_poly.pdbx_strand_id
1 'polypeptide(L)' 'MREFARCADAVAATTSKLEKTRLLAEYLRALEPDDLRLATTWMTGRPFSLNDPRTLQLGGSSLWKAVEAITRTEQ' A
#
# COMPACT_ATOMS: atom_id res chain seq x y z
N MET A 1 -3.33 9.02 1.28
CA MET A 1 -3.03 8.15 0.11
C MET A 1 -1.78 8.57 -0.68
N ARG A 2 -1.63 9.84 -1.11
CA ARG A 2 -0.46 10.26 -1.93
C ARG A 2 0.88 10.08 -1.20
N GLU A 3 0.98 10.48 0.06
CA GLU A 3 2.22 10.35 0.85
C GLU A 3 2.61 8.88 1.09
N PHE A 4 1.62 8.01 1.29
CA PHE A 4 1.84 6.56 1.34
C PHE A 4 2.51 6.05 0.07
N ALA A 5 1.96 6.40 -1.11
CA ALA A 5 2.51 5.97 -2.39
C ALA A 5 3.93 6.49 -2.61
N ARG A 6 4.18 7.77 -2.31
CA ARG A 6 5.54 8.36 -2.39
C ARG A 6 6.55 7.62 -1.50
N CYS A 7 6.15 7.29 -0.27
CA CYS A 7 7.00 6.53 0.65
C CYS A 7 7.28 5.12 0.10
N ALA A 8 6.26 4.43 -0.40
CA ALA A 8 6.41 3.10 -0.98
C ALA A 8 7.34 3.11 -2.21
N ASP A 9 7.19 4.09 -3.10
CA ASP A 9 8.06 4.27 -4.28
C ASP A 9 9.51 4.54 -3.86
N ALA A 10 9.73 5.42 -2.87
CA ALA A 10 11.07 5.70 -2.36
C ALA A 10 11.73 4.47 -1.72
N VAL A 11 10.95 3.66 -0.99
CA VAL A 11 11.42 2.39 -0.41
C VAL A 11 11.76 1.37 -1.50
N ALA A 12 10.96 1.28 -2.57
CA ALA A 12 11.20 0.38 -3.69
C ALA A 12 12.42 0.79 -4.53
N ALA A 13 12.68 2.09 -4.64
CA ALA A 13 13.79 2.65 -5.42
C ALA A 13 15.19 2.41 -4.81
N THR A 14 15.28 1.92 -3.57
CA THR A 14 16.56 1.66 -2.88
C THR A 14 16.75 0.19 -2.53
N THR A 15 18.00 -0.27 -2.54
CA THR A 15 18.39 -1.59 -2.04
C THR A 15 18.96 -1.54 -0.62
N SER A 16 19.26 -0.35 -0.10
CA SER A 16 19.84 -0.18 1.23
C SER A 16 18.78 -0.44 2.32
N LYS A 17 19.02 -1.48 3.13
CA LYS A 17 18.15 -1.81 4.27
C LYS A 17 18.02 -0.65 5.25
N LEU A 18 19.11 0.07 5.53
CA LEU A 18 19.10 1.21 6.45
C LEU A 18 18.26 2.36 5.90
N GLU A 19 18.35 2.62 4.60
CA GLU A 19 17.59 3.69 3.96
C GLU A 19 16.09 3.37 3.95
N LYS A 20 15.71 2.11 3.66
CA LYS A 20 14.32 1.65 3.79
C LYS A 20 13.77 1.89 5.20
N THR A 21 14.55 1.53 6.23
CA THR A 21 14.16 1.76 7.63
C THR A 21 14.01 3.25 7.93
N ARG A 22 14.92 4.10 7.44
CA ARG A 22 14.87 5.56 7.63
C ARG A 22 13.60 6.16 7.03
N LEU A 23 13.32 5.85 5.77
CA LEU A 23 12.13 6.32 5.03
C LEU A 23 10.82 5.89 5.72
N LEU A 24 10.71 4.62 6.09
CA LEU A 24 9.53 4.10 6.80
C LEU A 24 9.38 4.75 8.18
N ALA A 25 10.45 4.89 8.95
CA ALA A 25 10.39 5.48 10.28
C ALA A 25 9.99 6.97 10.23
N GLU A 26 10.48 7.72 9.24
CA GLU A 26 10.07 9.10 8.99
C GLU A 26 8.57 9.20 8.68
N TYR A 27 8.09 8.40 7.72
CA TYR A 27 6.69 8.36 7.34
C TYR A 27 5.77 7.96 8.50
N LEU A 28 6.08 6.87 9.21
CA LEU A 28 5.23 6.37 10.30
C LEU A 28 5.15 7.34 11.49
N ARG A 29 6.22 8.07 11.79
CA ARG A 29 6.20 9.09 12.88
C ARG A 29 5.27 10.26 12.59
N ALA A 30 4.94 10.51 11.33
CA ALA A 30 4.05 11.59 10.92
C ALA A 30 2.57 11.17 10.87
N LEU A 31 2.25 9.90 11.10
CA LEU A 31 0.88 9.39 11.04
C LEU A 31 0.18 9.45 12.40
N GLU A 32 -1.13 9.69 12.34
CA GLU A 32 -2.03 9.50 13.48
C GLU A 32 -2.16 8.00 13.84
N PRO A 33 -2.48 7.68 15.10
CA PRO A 33 -2.61 6.30 15.57
C PRO A 33 -3.53 5.40 14.73
N ASP A 34 -4.63 5.96 14.22
CA ASP A 34 -5.61 5.21 13.43
C ASP A 34 -5.06 4.83 12.05
N ASP A 35 -4.26 5.70 11.44
CA ASP A 35 -3.63 5.46 10.13
C ASP A 35 -2.42 4.53 10.22
N LEU A 36 -1.73 4.51 11.35
CA LEU A 36 -0.54 3.68 11.58
C LEU A 36 -0.81 2.19 11.34
N ARG A 37 -1.94 1.67 11.85
CA ARG A 37 -2.30 0.25 11.70
C ARG A 37 -2.49 -0.13 10.23
N LEU A 38 -3.16 0.73 9.47
CA LEU A 38 -3.45 0.49 8.06
C LEU A 38 -2.18 0.59 7.23
N ALA A 39 -1.42 1.66 7.43
CA ALA A 39 -0.19 1.94 6.71
C ALA A 39 0.86 0.82 6.90
N THR A 40 1.05 0.36 8.14
CA THR A 40 1.99 -0.74 8.43
C THR A 40 1.56 -2.05 7.79
N THR A 41 0.26 -2.36 7.77
CA THR A 41 -0.26 -3.57 7.12
C THR A 41 -0.03 -3.51 5.61
N TRP A 42 -0.44 -2.42 4.96
CA TRP A 42 -0.37 -2.28 3.51
C TRP A 42 1.06 -2.16 2.96
N MET A 43 2.00 -1.58 3.72
CA MET A 43 3.42 -1.56 3.35
C MET A 43 4.04 -2.97 3.25
N THR A 44 3.41 -3.99 3.81
CA THR A 44 3.84 -5.40 3.63
C THR A 44 3.34 -6.02 2.32
N GLY A 45 2.58 -5.27 1.51
CA GLY A 45 1.93 -5.78 0.29
C GLY A 45 0.70 -6.65 0.58
N ARG A 46 0.13 -6.56 1.78
CA ARG A 46 -1.04 -7.35 2.19
C ARG A 46 -2.24 -6.44 2.45
N PRO A 47 -3.45 -6.83 2.02
CA PRO A 47 -4.67 -6.07 2.29
C PRO A 47 -5.15 -6.20 3.74
N PHE A 48 -4.84 -7.33 4.39
CA PHE A 48 -5.22 -7.63 5.77
C PHE A 48 -4.01 -8.09 6.59
N SER A 49 -4.12 -7.97 7.92
CA SER A 49 -3.09 -8.46 8.85
C SER A 49 -2.99 -9.99 8.81
N LEU A 50 -1.89 -10.56 9.28
CA LEU A 50 -1.69 -12.02 9.36
C LEU A 50 -2.71 -12.74 10.25
N ASN A 51 -3.27 -12.04 11.24
CA ASN A 51 -4.22 -12.60 12.19
C ASN A 51 -5.68 -12.45 11.71
N ASP A 52 -5.87 -11.87 10.53
CA ASP A 52 -7.17 -11.66 9.92
C ASP A 52 -7.44 -12.79 8.93
N PRO A 53 -8.50 -13.59 9.11
CA PRO A 53 -8.80 -14.72 8.23
C PRO A 53 -9.39 -14.28 6.89
N ARG A 54 -9.66 -12.99 6.69
CA ARG A 54 -10.26 -12.49 5.46
C ARG A 54 -9.30 -12.59 4.30
N THR A 55 -9.88 -12.89 3.14
CA THR A 55 -9.23 -12.89 1.86
C THR A 55 -9.91 -11.83 0.99
N LEU A 56 -9.14 -11.12 0.17
CA LEU A 56 -9.68 -10.01 -0.61
C LEU A 56 -10.69 -10.50 -1.66
N GLN A 57 -10.60 -11.78 -2.08
CA GLN A 57 -11.48 -12.40 -3.07
C GLN A 57 -11.56 -11.61 -4.38
N LEU A 58 -10.48 -10.93 -4.76
CA LEU A 58 -10.35 -10.18 -6.01
C LEU A 58 -9.25 -10.79 -6.88
N GLY A 59 -9.62 -11.21 -8.08
CA GLY A 59 -8.70 -11.62 -9.13
C GLY A 59 -8.32 -10.45 -10.05
N GLY A 60 -7.29 -10.64 -10.88
CA GLY A 60 -6.79 -9.61 -11.80
C GLY A 60 -7.84 -9.12 -12.81
N SER A 61 -8.76 -9.98 -13.26
CA SER A 61 -9.84 -9.58 -14.16
C SER A 61 -10.83 -8.60 -13.53
N SER A 62 -11.16 -8.79 -12.24
CA SER A 62 -12.01 -7.85 -11.50
C SER A 62 -11.33 -6.49 -11.34
N LEU A 63 -10.02 -6.47 -11.13
CA LEU A 63 -9.24 -5.24 -11.04
C LEU A 63 -9.24 -4.47 -12.38
N TRP A 64 -8.98 -5.16 -13.49
CA TRP A 64 -8.99 -4.53 -14.82
C TRP A 64 -10.35 -3.93 -15.19
N LYS A 65 -11.44 -4.66 -14.94
CA LYS A 65 -12.80 -4.13 -15.14
C LYS A 65 -13.07 -2.86 -14.31
N ALA A 66 -12.60 -2.82 -13.07
CA ALA A 66 -12.74 -1.64 -12.24
C ALA A 66 -11.96 -0.45 -12.81
N VAL A 67 -10.74 -0.67 -13.31
CA VAL A 67 -9.91 0.35 -13.96
C VAL A 67 -10.58 0.86 -15.24
N GLU A 68 -11.09 -0.02 -16.10
CA GLU A 68 -11.82 0.35 -17.33
C GLU A 68 -13.02 1.25 -17.01
N ALA A 69 -13.84 0.85 -16.03
CA ALA A 69 -15.03 1.58 -15.61
C ALA A 69 -14.71 2.99 -15.09
N ILE A 70 -13.66 3.16 -14.27
CA ILE A 70 -13.30 4.48 -13.70
C ILE A 70 -12.55 5.37 -14.70
N THR A 71 -11.84 4.77 -15.66
CA THR A 71 -11.07 5.52 -16.66
C THR A 71 -11.95 5.94 -17.86
N ARG A 72 -13.20 5.44 -17.93
CA ARG A 72 -14.12 5.60 -19.08
C ARG A 72 -13.49 5.11 -20.38
N THR A 73 -12.71 4.05 -20.30
CA THR A 73 -12.22 3.32 -21.46
C THR A 73 -13.23 2.23 -21.79
N GLU A 74 -14.47 2.61 -22.06
CA GLU A 74 -15.45 1.66 -22.59
C GLU A 74 -15.19 1.53 -24.10
N GLN A 75 -14.79 0.34 -24.54
CA GLN A 75 -14.93 -0.11 -25.93
C GLN A 75 -16.11 -1.06 -26.00
#